data_AF-A0A939C6U4-F1
#
_entry.id   AF-A0A939C6U4-F1
#
_cell.length_a   1.000
_cell.length_b   1.000
_cell.length_c   1.000
_cell.angle_alpha   90.00
_cell.angle_beta   90.00
_cell.angle_gamma   90.00
#
_symmetry.space_group_name_H-M   'P 1'
#
loop_
_entity.id
_entity.type
_entity.pdbx_description
1 polymer ?
#
loop_
_entity_poly.entity_id
_entity_poly.type
_entity_poly.pdbx_seq_one_letter_code
_entity_poly.pdbx_strand_id
1 'polypeptide(L)'
;FVEPQELQVNKEKMLENFIMGKEKQQGAWLDLLGKENFNAVDEMEKPEIGPELWSRIVFDCIAAFKGEEGKVIDALIPLWLGRNYSFIEETENLGNEEAEKLILEQGKVFFKNRGYLLEKI
;
A
#
# COMPACT_ATOMS: atom_id res chain seq x y z
N PHE A 1 -17.96 -9.41 -16.93
CA PHE A 1 -17.08 -8.23 -16.75
C PHE A 1 -17.97 -7.03 -16.56
N VAL A 2 -17.76 -6.25 -15.50
CA VAL A 2 -18.45 -4.97 -15.28
C VAL A 2 -17.39 -3.91 -15.54
N GLU A 3 -17.65 -2.98 -16.45
CA GLU A 3 -16.71 -1.90 -16.75
C GLU A 3 -16.44 -1.08 -15.47
N PRO A 4 -15.16 -0.80 -15.14
CA PRO A 4 -14.82 0.00 -13.98
C PRO A 4 -15.28 1.45 -14.18
N GLN A 5 -15.54 2.12 -13.05
CA GLN A 5 -15.83 3.55 -13.08
C GLN A 5 -14.59 4.32 -13.53
N GLU A 6 -14.76 5.26 -14.46
CA GLU A 6 -13.69 6.20 -14.80
C GLU A 6 -13.35 7.11 -13.61
N LEU A 7 -12.07 7.15 -13.27
CA LEU A 7 -11.56 7.99 -12.20
C LEU A 7 -10.57 9.00 -12.79
N GLN A 8 -10.82 10.27 -12.53
CA GLN A 8 -9.80 11.30 -12.78
C GLN A 8 -8.82 11.28 -11.61
N VAL A 9 -7.63 10.74 -11.88
CA VAL A 9 -6.56 10.64 -10.89
C VAL A 9 -5.47 11.67 -11.19
N ASN A 10 -5.00 12.34 -10.14
CA ASN A 10 -3.84 13.24 -10.21
C ASN A 10 -2.63 12.52 -9.61
N LYS A 11 -1.78 11.95 -10.48
CA LYS A 11 -0.61 11.15 -10.09
C LYS A 11 0.41 11.99 -9.33
N GLU A 12 0.61 13.24 -9.75
CA GLU A 12 1.56 14.17 -9.14
C GLU A 12 1.18 14.46 -7.68
N LYS A 13 -0.10 14.75 -7.42
CA LYS A 13 -0.62 15.00 -6.08
C LYS A 13 -0.55 13.76 -5.19
N MET A 14 -0.71 12.56 -5.76
CA MET A 14 -0.50 11.30 -5.02
C MET A 14 0.96 11.15 -4.58
N LEU A 15 1.90 11.42 -5.49
CA LEU A 15 3.34 11.40 -5.19
C LEU A 15 3.71 12.43 -4.12
N GLU A 16 3.26 13.67 -4.27
CA GLU A 16 3.48 14.75 -3.27
C GLU A 16 2.97 14.35 -1.88
N ASN A 17 1.74 13.84 -1.80
CA ASN A 17 1.14 13.42 -0.53
C ASN A 17 1.84 12.18 0.07
N PHE A 18 2.36 11.26 -0.75
CA PHE A 18 3.18 10.16 -0.27
C PHE A 18 4.48 10.67 0.37
N ILE A 19 5.19 11.57 -0.31
CA ILE A 19 6.46 12.14 0.19
C ILE A 19 6.23 12.92 1.49
N MET A 20 5.24 13.81 1.52
CA MET A 20 4.87 14.54 2.74
C MET A 20 4.45 13.60 3.88
N GLY A 21 3.72 12.54 3.54
CA GLY A 21 3.30 11.53 4.49
C GLY A 21 4.45 10.70 5.06
N LYS A 22 5.46 10.40 4.25
CA LYS A 22 6.68 9.71 4.68
C LYS A 22 7.43 10.51 5.74
N GLU A 23 7.61 11.80 5.53
CA GLU A 23 8.21 12.69 6.54
C GLU A 23 7.34 12.76 7.81
N LYS A 24 6.02 12.96 7.65
CA LYS A 24 5.11 13.14 8.78
C LYS A 24 4.93 11.87 9.63
N GLN A 25 4.92 10.71 8.99
CA GLN A 25 4.58 9.42 9.62
C GLN A 25 5.80 8.57 9.94
N GLN A 26 7.03 9.05 9.73
CA GLN A 26 8.25 8.27 9.94
C GLN A 26 8.30 7.58 11.32
N GLY A 27 7.98 8.31 12.39
CA GLY A 27 7.92 7.73 13.74
C GLY A 27 6.81 6.69 13.91
N ALA A 28 5.63 6.95 13.36
CA ALA A 28 4.53 6.00 13.40
C ALA A 28 4.84 4.72 12.61
N TRP A 29 5.51 4.84 11.47
CA TRP A 29 5.94 3.71 10.65
C TRP A 29 7.03 2.88 11.33
N LEU A 30 7.95 3.51 12.07
CA LEU A 30 8.95 2.78 12.85
C LEU A 30 8.32 1.91 13.95
N ASP A 31 7.25 2.39 14.58
CA ASP A 31 6.49 1.63 15.59
C ASP A 31 5.60 0.55 14.97
N LEU A 32 4.98 0.85 13.83
CA LEU A 32 3.89 0.07 13.26
C LEU A 32 4.38 -1.02 12.30
N LEU A 33 5.36 -0.71 11.46
CA LEU A 33 5.81 -1.62 10.41
C LEU A 33 6.90 -2.56 10.92
N GLY A 34 6.91 -3.79 10.40
CA GLY A 34 8.08 -4.66 10.53
C GLY A 34 9.32 -3.97 9.94
N LYS A 35 10.49 -4.16 10.56
CA LYS A 35 11.76 -3.49 10.18
C LYS A 35 12.05 -3.52 8.67
N GLU A 36 11.84 -4.67 8.03
CA GLU A 36 12.08 -4.83 6.59
C GLU A 36 11.09 -4.00 5.75
N ASN A 37 9.81 -3.92 6.17
CA ASN A 37 8.81 -3.13 5.48
C ASN A 37 9.04 -1.64 5.67
N PHE A 38 9.43 -1.22 6.89
CA PHE A 38 9.83 0.16 7.18
C PHE A 38 10.98 0.58 6.27
N ASN A 39 12.08 -0.18 6.26
CA ASN A 39 13.25 0.15 5.44
C ASN A 39 12.90 0.23 3.95
N ALA A 40 12.09 -0.71 3.43
CA ALA A 40 11.68 -0.69 2.03
C ALA A 40 10.94 0.61 1.65
N VAL A 41 10.09 1.13 2.55
CA VAL A 41 9.38 2.41 2.33
C VAL A 41 10.28 3.62 2.60
N ASP A 42 11.17 3.54 3.59
CA ASP A 42 12.05 4.64 3.96
C ASP A 42 13.18 4.87 2.93
N GLU A 43 13.58 3.84 2.21
CA GLU A 43 14.62 3.94 1.17
C GLU A 43 14.07 4.37 -0.20
N MET A 44 12.77 4.21 -0.47
CA MET A 44 12.22 4.57 -1.78
C MET A 44 12.06 6.09 -1.96
N GLU A 45 12.63 6.63 -3.04
CA GLU A 45 12.47 8.04 -3.44
C GLU A 45 11.14 8.28 -4.17
N LYS A 46 10.65 7.25 -4.86
CA LYS A 46 9.37 7.22 -5.59
C LYS A 46 8.57 5.99 -5.14
N PRO A 47 7.22 6.05 -5.07
CA PRO A 47 6.42 4.90 -4.68
C PRO A 47 6.57 3.71 -5.64
N GLU A 48 7.17 2.63 -5.14
CA GLU A 48 7.29 1.34 -5.81
C GLU A 48 6.76 0.23 -4.87
N ILE A 49 5.52 0.41 -4.42
CA ILE A 49 4.88 -0.50 -3.47
C ILE A 49 4.15 -1.60 -4.26
N GLY A 50 4.88 -2.68 -4.54
CA GLY A 50 4.34 -3.89 -5.14
C GLY A 50 3.45 -4.70 -4.18
N PRO A 51 2.71 -5.70 -4.69
CA PRO A 51 1.70 -6.44 -3.92
C PRO A 51 2.27 -7.20 -2.72
N GLU A 52 3.49 -7.72 -2.79
CA GLU A 52 4.16 -8.38 -1.67
C GLU A 52 4.38 -7.42 -0.50
N LEU A 53 5.00 -6.26 -0.77
CA LEU A 53 5.24 -5.24 0.25
C LEU A 53 3.91 -4.68 0.78
N TRP A 54 2.96 -4.38 -0.11
CA TRP A 54 1.65 -3.88 0.26
C TRP A 54 0.89 -4.83 1.20
N SER A 55 0.89 -6.13 0.90
CA SER A 55 0.23 -7.12 1.75
C SER A 55 0.79 -7.13 3.17
N ARG A 56 2.12 -7.06 3.32
CA ARG A 56 2.77 -7.02 4.64
C ARG A 56 2.50 -5.72 5.39
N ILE A 57 2.51 -4.58 4.70
CA ILE A 57 2.11 -3.27 5.26
C ILE A 57 0.68 -3.34 5.81
N VAL A 58 -0.28 -3.84 5.02
CA VAL A 58 -1.67 -3.95 5.46
C VAL A 58 -1.80 -4.89 6.67
N PHE A 59 -1.05 -5.99 6.70
CA PHE A 59 -1.04 -6.91 7.84
C PHE A 59 -0.40 -6.31 9.09
N ASP A 60 0.68 -5.53 8.96
CA ASP A 60 1.25 -4.75 10.06
C ASP A 60 0.21 -3.77 10.63
N CYS A 61 -0.51 -3.05 9.76
CA CYS A 61 -1.59 -2.16 10.18
C CYS A 61 -2.73 -2.91 10.89
N ILE A 62 -3.18 -4.07 10.37
CA ILE A 62 -4.23 -4.86 11.00
C ILE A 62 -3.82 -5.33 12.40
N ALA A 63 -2.59 -5.81 12.56
CA ALA A 63 -2.07 -6.26 13.85
C ALA A 63 -2.00 -5.10 14.87
N ALA A 64 -1.67 -3.89 14.42
CA ALA A 64 -1.60 -2.70 15.25
C ALA A 64 -2.96 -1.99 15.47
N PHE A 65 -4.03 -2.41 14.79
CA PHE A 65 -5.27 -1.62 14.70
C PHE A 65 -5.97 -1.41 16.04
N LYS A 66 -6.03 -2.45 16.88
CA LYS A 66 -6.87 -2.45 18.09
C LYS A 66 -6.31 -1.49 19.16
N GLY A 67 -7.08 -0.46 19.48
CA GLY A 67 -6.72 0.55 20.50
C GLY A 67 -5.86 1.70 20.00
N GLU A 68 -5.47 1.69 18.72
CA GLU A 68 -4.65 2.72 18.05
C GLU A 68 -5.23 3.07 16.67
N GLU A 69 -6.54 2.91 16.48
CA GLU A 69 -7.20 2.92 15.16
C GLU A 69 -6.90 4.21 14.38
N GLY A 70 -6.99 5.37 15.04
CA GLY A 70 -6.70 6.67 14.42
C GLY A 70 -5.25 6.79 13.94
N LYS A 71 -4.29 6.42 14.81
CA LYS A 71 -2.85 6.45 14.48
C LYS A 71 -2.54 5.54 13.31
N VAL A 72 -3.13 4.34 13.29
CA VAL A 72 -2.93 3.34 12.23
C VAL A 72 -3.48 3.83 10.90
N ILE A 73 -4.70 4.41 10.89
CA ILE A 73 -5.28 4.96 9.65
C ILE A 73 -4.45 6.13 9.13
N ASP A 74 -4.06 7.06 10.00
CA ASP A 74 -3.23 8.21 9.60
C ASP A 74 -1.87 7.80 9.02
N ALA A 75 -1.28 6.72 9.56
CA ALA A 75 -0.05 6.12 9.04
C ALA A 75 -0.26 5.36 7.73
N LEU A 76 -1.41 4.71 7.54
CA LEU A 76 -1.73 3.92 6.35
C LEU A 76 -2.06 4.79 5.13
N ILE A 77 -2.69 5.95 5.30
CA ILE A 77 -3.11 6.84 4.19
C ILE A 77 -1.96 7.13 3.20
N PRO A 78 -0.78 7.61 3.63
CA PRO A 78 0.30 7.85 2.69
C PRO A 78 0.80 6.58 2.01
N LEU A 79 0.91 5.45 2.72
CA LEU A 79 1.29 4.17 2.11
C LEU A 79 0.28 3.71 1.05
N TRP A 80 -1.01 3.92 1.30
CA TRP A 80 -2.09 3.64 0.35
C TRP A 80 -1.98 4.53 -0.89
N LEU A 81 -1.67 5.82 -0.73
CA LEU A 81 -1.41 6.72 -1.87
C LEU A 81 -0.21 6.25 -2.69
N GLY A 82 0.87 5.83 -2.03
CA GLY A 82 2.03 5.23 -2.68
C GLY A 82 1.66 3.96 -3.48
N ARG A 83 0.86 3.07 -2.89
CA ARG A 83 0.37 1.86 -3.58
C ARG A 83 -0.51 2.19 -4.78
N ASN A 84 -1.40 3.17 -4.68
CA ASN A 84 -2.23 3.59 -5.81
C ASN A 84 -1.37 4.18 -6.92
N TYR A 85 -0.41 5.03 -6.57
CA TYR A 85 0.55 5.56 -7.53
C TYR A 85 1.28 4.43 -8.27
N SER A 86 1.84 3.44 -7.56
CA SER A 86 2.51 2.29 -8.18
C SER A 86 1.56 1.49 -9.07
N PHE A 87 0.31 1.27 -8.64
CA PHE A 87 -0.67 0.54 -9.46
C PHE A 87 -1.00 1.26 -10.76
N ILE A 88 -1.15 2.59 -10.73
CA ILE A 88 -1.45 3.35 -11.94
C ILE A 88 -0.30 3.26 -12.94
N GLU A 89 0.95 3.30 -12.46
CA GLU A 89 2.12 3.09 -13.34
C GLU A 89 2.15 1.65 -13.89
N GLU A 90 1.83 0.64 -13.07
CA GLU A 90 1.72 -0.77 -13.49
C GLU A 90 0.65 -0.98 -14.57
N THR A 91 -0.44 -0.22 -14.53
CA THR A 91 -1.60 -0.39 -15.43
C THR A 91 -1.71 0.64 -16.54
N GLU A 92 -0.76 1.58 -16.66
CA GLU A 92 -0.83 2.71 -17.61
C GLU A 92 -1.17 2.29 -19.04
N ASN A 93 -0.63 1.15 -19.47
CA ASN A 93 -0.72 0.64 -20.83
C ASN A 93 -1.62 -0.61 -20.94
N LEU A 94 -2.38 -0.92 -19.89
CA LEU A 94 -3.25 -2.10 -19.83
C LEU A 94 -4.71 -1.73 -20.12
N GLY A 95 -5.43 -2.64 -20.77
CA GLY A 95 -6.89 -2.56 -20.84
C GLY A 95 -7.56 -2.93 -19.52
N ASN A 96 -8.84 -2.59 -19.36
CA ASN A 96 -9.58 -2.85 -18.12
C ASN A 96 -9.60 -4.35 -17.73
N GLU A 97 -9.69 -5.26 -18.69
CA GLU A 97 -9.66 -6.71 -18.42
C GLU A 97 -8.29 -7.19 -17.90
N GLU A 98 -7.19 -6.62 -18.42
CA GLU A 98 -5.83 -6.96 -17.99
C GLU A 98 -5.52 -6.38 -16.61
N ALA A 99 -5.97 -5.15 -16.35
CA ALA A 99 -5.89 -4.53 -15.04
C ALA A 99 -6.70 -5.32 -13.99
N GLU A 100 -7.91 -5.78 -14.33
CA GLU A 100 -8.71 -6.65 -13.44
C GLU A 100 -7.99 -7.97 -13.14
N LYS A 101 -7.41 -8.60 -14.17
CA LYS A 101 -6.60 -9.81 -13.97
C LYS A 101 -5.42 -9.54 -13.03
N LEU A 102 -4.75 -8.39 -13.17
CA LEU A 102 -3.67 -7.99 -12.27
C LEU A 102 -4.17 -7.85 -10.83
N ILE A 103 -5.32 -7.20 -10.60
CA ILE A 103 -5.94 -7.10 -9.25
C ILE A 103 -6.18 -8.49 -8.65
N LEU A 104 -6.71 -9.43 -9.42
CA LEU A 104 -6.95 -10.80 -8.97
C LEU A 104 -5.65 -11.53 -8.60
N GLU A 105 -4.58 -11.35 -9.38
CA GLU A 105 -3.27 -11.92 -9.05
C GLU A 105 -2.71 -11.31 -7.75
N GLN A 106 -2.86 -10.01 -7.53
CA GLN A 106 -2.47 -9.37 -6.28
C GLN A 106 -3.28 -9.89 -5.08
N GLY A 107 -4.56 -10.19 -5.27
CA GLY A 107 -5.38 -10.85 -4.25
C GLY A 107 -4.81 -12.22 -3.83
N LYS A 108 -4.23 -12.98 -4.77
CA LYS A 108 -3.54 -14.25 -4.44
C LYS A 108 -2.29 -14.01 -3.62
N VAL A 109 -1.58 -12.90 -3.82
CA VAL A 109 -0.42 -12.52 -2.99
C VAL A 109 -0.85 -12.31 -1.54
N PHE A 110 -1.94 -11.59 -1.30
CA PHE A 110 -2.52 -11.44 0.05
C PHE A 110 -2.85 -12.80 0.68
N PHE A 111 -3.53 -13.67 -0.07
CA PHE A 111 -3.86 -15.01 0.43
C PHE A 111 -2.60 -15.82 0.76
N LYS A 112 -1.60 -15.82 -0.12
CA LYS A 112 -0.32 -16.51 0.10
C LYS A 112 0.40 -15.98 1.34
N ASN A 113 0.38 -14.66 1.54
CA ASN A 113 1.07 -13.99 2.64
C ASN A 113 0.29 -13.97 3.96
N ARG A 114 -0.94 -14.51 4.03
CA ARG A 114 -1.77 -14.51 5.25
C ARG A 114 -1.05 -15.07 6.50
N GLY A 115 -0.09 -15.97 6.31
CA GLY A 115 0.74 -16.50 7.41
C GLY A 115 1.49 -15.39 8.17
N TYR A 116 1.94 -14.35 7.46
CA TYR A 116 2.58 -13.18 8.05
C TYR A 116 1.68 -12.44 9.06
N LEU A 117 0.38 -12.34 8.78
CA LEU A 117 -0.58 -11.78 9.74
C LEU A 117 -0.79 -12.72 10.92
N LEU A 118 -0.95 -14.02 10.66
CA LEU A 118 -1.22 -15.02 11.70
C LEU A 118 -0.08 -15.13 12.73
N GLU A 119 1.16 -14.83 12.34
CA GLU A 119 2.30 -14.79 13.27
C GLU A 119 2.29 -13.55 14.20
N LYS A 120 1.45 -12.55 13.91
CA LYS A 120 1.39 -11.27 14.64
C LYS A 120 0.19 -11.14 15.59
N ILE A 121 -0.84 -11.98 15.44
CA ILE A 121 -2.11 -11.89 16.19
C ILE A 121 -2.31 -13.02 17.18
#